data_AF-A0AAP6SK62-F1
#
_entry.id   AF-A0AAP6SK62-F1
#
_cell.length_a   1.000
_cell.length_b   1.000
_cell.length_c   1.000
_cell.angle_alpha   90.00
_cell.angle_beta   90.00
_cell.angle_gamma   90.00
#
_symmetry.space_group_name_H-M   'P 1'
#
loop_
_entity.id
_entity.type
_entity.pdbx_description
1 polymer ?
#
loop_
_entity_poly.entity_id
_entity_poly.type
_entity_poly.pdbx_seq_one_letter_code
_entity_poly.pdbx_strand_id
1 'polypeptide(L)'
;MTFGQPYVMAIEGYIHDGWFVLRDYEEKMDRDFLCNLLISPIIQKQYYRLAAGGVVQNISSDLVNQVRFSLPSIAEQLQISHLLNILDERIALQSKLIEDLKKLKSAITELLFNN
;
A
#
# COMPACT_ATOMS: atom_id res chain seq x y z
N MET A 1 -8.72 8.26 9.11
CA MET A 1 -7.96 6.99 9.14
C MET A 1 -8.23 6.26 7.86
N THR A 2 -7.20 5.75 7.19
CA THR A 2 -7.38 4.99 5.94
C THR A 2 -7.82 3.57 6.29
N PHE A 3 -8.95 3.15 5.73
CA PHE A 3 -9.58 1.88 6.02
C PHE A 3 -8.80 0.74 5.34
N GLY A 4 -8.30 -0.23 6.12
CA GLY A 4 -7.75 -1.49 5.59
C GLY A 4 -6.39 -1.40 4.90
N GLN A 5 -5.58 -0.39 5.21
CA GLN A 5 -4.24 -0.25 4.66
C GLN A 5 -3.17 -0.82 5.61
N PRO A 6 -2.29 -1.73 5.14
CA PRO A 6 -1.15 -2.19 5.90
C PRO A 6 0.00 -1.17 5.86
N TYR A 7 0.79 -1.16 6.93
CA TYR A 7 1.99 -0.31 7.03
C TYR A 7 3.16 -1.16 7.50
N VAL A 8 4.30 -0.98 6.83
CA VAL A 8 5.58 -1.54 7.27
C VAL A 8 6.32 -0.45 8.05
N MET A 9 6.50 -0.68 9.34
CA MET A 9 7.19 0.26 10.22
C MET A 9 8.70 0.04 10.14
N ALA A 10 9.45 1.11 9.92
CA ALA A 10 10.93 1.10 9.94
C ALA A 10 11.52 1.27 11.36
N ILE A 11 10.66 1.48 12.37
CA ILE A 11 11.03 1.73 13.76
C ILE A 11 10.21 0.83 14.68
N GLU A 12 10.76 0.58 15.88
CA GLU A 12 10.02 -0.05 16.96
C GLU A 12 9.01 0.95 17.56
N GLY A 13 7.86 0.43 17.99
CA GLY A 13 6.81 1.26 18.57
C GLY A 13 5.70 0.43 19.21
N TYR A 14 4.80 1.12 19.89
CA TYR A 14 3.61 0.54 20.49
C TYR A 14 2.40 0.78 19.58
N ILE A 15 1.49 -0.18 19.58
CA ILE A 15 0.22 -0.09 18.87
C ILE A 15 -0.86 0.38 19.84
N HIS A 16 -1.57 1.42 19.44
CA HIS A 16 -2.76 1.93 20.12
C HIS A 16 -4.04 1.39 19.46
N ASP A 17 -5.20 1.68 20.07
CA ASP A 17 -6.50 1.23 19.59
C ASP A 17 -6.72 1.53 18.10
N GLY A 18 -7.23 0.54 17.36
CA GLY A 18 -7.50 0.62 15.92
C GLY A 18 -6.43 -0.01 15.02
N TRP A 19 -5.37 -0.57 15.59
CA TRP A 19 -4.35 -1.32 14.85
C TRP A 19 -4.15 -2.72 15.41
N PHE A 20 -3.73 -3.63 14.55
CA PHE A 20 -3.29 -4.97 14.93
C PHE A 20 -2.06 -5.36 14.10
N VAL A 21 -1.27 -6.28 14.64
CA VAL A 21 -0.08 -6.81 13.97
C VAL A 21 -0.46 -8.09 13.24
N LEU A 22 -0.03 -8.21 11.98
CA LEU A 22 -0.02 -9.49 11.27
C LEU A 22 1.26 -10.24 11.66
N ARG A 23 1.11 -11.47 12.14
CA ARG A 23 2.21 -12.36 12.57
C ARG A 23 2.08 -13.70 11.88
N ASP A 24 3.18 -14.46 11.86
CA ASP A 24 3.23 -15.86 11.43
C ASP A 24 2.77 -16.07 9.97
N TYR A 25 3.00 -15.08 9.11
CA TYR A 25 2.66 -15.16 7.68
C TYR A 25 3.85 -15.64 6.84
N GLU A 26 5.07 -15.49 7.36
CA GLU A 26 6.34 -15.65 6.64
C GLU A 26 6.56 -17.07 6.11
N GLU A 27 5.92 -18.08 6.71
CA GLU A 27 5.97 -19.46 6.21
C GLU A 27 5.29 -19.64 4.84
N LYS A 28 4.29 -18.81 4.53
CA LYS A 28 3.41 -19.00 3.37
C LYS A 28 3.32 -17.77 2.47
N MET A 29 3.75 -16.60 2.96
CA MET A 29 3.59 -15.34 2.27
C MET A 29 4.85 -14.49 2.28
N ASP A 30 5.16 -13.95 1.11
CA ASP A 30 6.06 -12.81 1.00
C ASP A 30 5.40 -11.55 1.59
N ARG A 31 6.20 -10.71 2.28
CA ARG A 31 5.70 -9.51 2.97
C ARG A 31 5.11 -8.50 1.98
N ASP A 32 5.83 -8.20 0.92
CA ASP A 32 5.42 -7.19 -0.05
C ASP A 32 4.21 -7.70 -0.84
N PHE A 33 4.18 -8.99 -1.17
CA PHE A 33 2.99 -9.62 -1.73
C PHE A 33 1.79 -9.49 -0.79
N LEU A 34 1.93 -9.79 0.51
CA LEU A 34 0.86 -9.64 1.49
C LEU A 34 0.36 -8.20 1.57
N CYS A 35 1.25 -7.21 1.66
CA CYS A 35 0.87 -5.80 1.68
C CYS A 35 0.08 -5.40 0.42
N ASN A 36 0.57 -5.79 -0.76
CA ASN A 36 -0.09 -5.55 -2.04
C ASN A 36 -1.45 -6.27 -2.15
N LEU A 37 -1.54 -7.49 -1.63
CA LEU A 37 -2.77 -8.27 -1.61
C LEU A 37 -3.85 -7.59 -0.76
N LEU A 38 -3.51 -7.13 0.45
CA LEU A 38 -4.46 -6.52 1.38
C LEU A 38 -5.05 -5.21 0.84
N ILE A 39 -4.27 -4.43 0.09
CA ILE A 39 -4.77 -3.20 -0.57
C ILE A 39 -5.44 -3.46 -1.92
N SER A 40 -5.37 -4.69 -2.43
CA SER A 40 -5.93 -5.01 -3.75
C SER A 40 -7.44 -4.77 -3.79
N PRO A 41 -8.01 -4.39 -4.95
CA PRO A 41 -9.46 -4.18 -5.09
C PRO A 41 -10.30 -5.39 -4.67
N ILE A 42 -9.75 -6.60 -4.84
CA ILE A 42 -10.42 -7.86 -4.48
C ILE A 42 -10.60 -7.98 -2.97
N ILE A 43 -9.54 -7.69 -2.19
CA ILE A 43 -9.60 -7.74 -0.73
C ILE A 43 -10.39 -6.56 -0.17
N GLN A 44 -10.15 -5.35 -0.66
CA GLN A 44 -10.88 -4.15 -0.22
C GLN A 44 -12.39 -4.31 -0.42
N LYS A 45 -12.83 -4.88 -1.54
CA LYS A 45 -14.26 -5.18 -1.77
C LYS A 45 -14.82 -6.19 -0.76
N GLN A 46 -14.02 -7.15 -0.31
CA GLN A 46 -14.42 -8.07 0.75
C GLN A 46 -14.50 -7.35 2.09
N TYR A 47 -13.55 -6.47 2.40
CA TYR A 47 -13.62 -5.64 3.61
C TYR A 47 -14.88 -4.80 3.68
N TYR A 48 -15.24 -4.11 2.60
CA TYR A 48 -16.48 -3.34 2.53
C TYR A 48 -17.73 -4.20 2.75
N ARG A 49 -17.73 -5.43 2.23
CA ARG A 49 -18.88 -6.34 2.40
C ARG A 49 -18.97 -6.88 3.82
N LEU A 50 -17.84 -7.28 4.40
CA LEU A 50 -17.79 -7.87 5.73
C LEU A 50 -18.03 -6.84 6.84
N ALA A 51 -17.61 -5.58 6.62
CA ALA A 51 -17.85 -4.47 7.54
C ALA A 51 -19.25 -3.85 7.39
N ALA A 52 -20.06 -4.31 6.42
CA ALA A 52 -21.39 -3.77 6.19
C ALA A 52 -22.33 -4.06 7.37
N GLY A 53 -23.01 -3.02 7.87
CA GLY A 53 -23.97 -3.12 8.98
C GLY A 53 -23.54 -2.43 10.28
N GLY A 54 -22.27 -2.02 10.40
CA GLY A 54 -21.80 -1.16 11.49
C GLY A 54 -22.02 0.33 11.22
N VAL A 55 -22.33 1.12 12.25
CA VAL A 55 -22.42 2.60 12.17
C VAL A 55 -21.06 3.21 11.79
N VAL A 56 -19.97 2.53 12.15
CA VAL A 56 -18.59 2.86 11.78
C VAL A 56 -18.00 1.69 10.99
N GLN A 57 -17.42 1.97 9.83
CA GLN A 57 -16.66 0.97 9.08
C GLN A 57 -15.31 0.74 9.80
N ASN A 58 -15.19 -0.38 10.49
CA ASN A 58 -13.97 -0.81 11.17
C ASN A 58 -13.54 -2.19 10.65
N ILE A 59 -12.23 -2.43 10.57
CA ILE A 59 -11.66 -3.74 10.25
C ILE A 59 -11.08 -4.32 11.53
N SER A 60 -11.70 -5.39 12.02
CA SER A 60 -11.13 -6.20 13.10
C SER A 60 -10.16 -7.24 12.52
N SER A 61 -9.29 -7.79 13.38
CA SER A 61 -8.44 -8.94 13.05
C SER A 61 -9.27 -10.12 12.52
N ASP A 62 -10.45 -10.35 13.09
CA ASP A 62 -11.35 -11.43 12.67
C ASP A 62 -11.87 -11.22 11.26
N LEU A 63 -12.13 -9.97 10.86
CA LEU A 63 -12.56 -9.64 9.51
C LEU A 63 -11.41 -9.87 8.52
N VAL A 64 -10.18 -9.51 8.87
CA VAL A 64 -9.00 -9.82 8.04
C VAL A 64 -8.83 -11.31 7.84
N ASN A 65 -9.05 -12.12 8.88
CA ASN A 65 -8.95 -13.58 8.77
C ASN A 65 -10.07 -14.23 7.93
N GLN A 66 -11.14 -13.51 7.61
CA GLN A 66 -12.28 -14.03 6.83
C GLN A 66 -12.15 -13.81 5.32
N VAL A 67 -11.20 -12.99 4.87
CA VAL A 67 -11.04 -12.72 3.44
C VAL A 67 -10.55 -13.95 2.69
N ARG A 68 -11.06 -14.14 1.49
CA ARG A 68 -10.73 -15.28 0.64
C ARG A 68 -9.96 -14.82 -0.59
N PHE A 69 -8.90 -15.53 -0.91
CA PHE A 69 -8.07 -15.30 -2.09
C PHE A 69 -7.35 -16.59 -2.47
N SER A 70 -6.88 -16.67 -3.71
CA SER A 70 -5.99 -17.72 -4.15
C SER A 70 -4.57 -17.39 -3.71
N LEU A 71 -3.91 -18.30 -3.01
CA LEU A 71 -2.53 -18.15 -2.58
C LEU A 71 -1.60 -18.82 -3.61
N PRO A 72 -0.86 -18.05 -4.43
CA PRO A 72 0.11 -18.61 -5.36
C PRO A 72 1.36 -19.11 -4.64
N SER A 73 2.24 -19.80 -5.36
CA SER A 73 3.52 -20.28 -4.80
C SER A 73 4.40 -19.11 -4.34
N ILE A 74 5.29 -19.33 -3.36
CA ILE A 74 6.22 -18.29 -2.90
C ILE A 74 7.04 -17.69 -4.06
N ALA A 75 7.46 -18.51 -5.02
CA ALA A 75 8.20 -18.04 -6.19
C ALA A 75 7.38 -17.04 -7.03
N GLU A 76 6.10 -17.33 -7.27
CA GLU A 76 5.20 -16.41 -7.99
C GLU A 76 4.90 -15.15 -7.18
N GLN A 77 4.74 -15.28 -5.86
CA GLN A 77 4.54 -14.12 -4.97
C GLN A 77 5.69 -13.13 -5.08
N LEU A 78 6.94 -13.62 -5.02
CA LEU A 78 8.15 -12.78 -5.17
C LEU A 78 8.25 -12.13 -6.54
N GLN A 79 7.87 -12.82 -7.62
CA GLN A 79 7.85 -12.23 -8.96
C GLN A 79 6.81 -11.11 -9.06
N ILE A 80 5.62 -11.31 -8.49
CA ILE A 80 4.57 -10.32 -8.45
C ILE A 80 5.01 -9.09 -7.64
N SER A 81 5.49 -9.30 -6.41
CA SER A 81 5.90 -8.19 -5.54
C SER A 81 7.08 -7.42 -6.12
N HIS A 82 8.08 -8.10 -6.70
CA HIS A 82 9.19 -7.45 -7.37
C HIS A 82 8.75 -6.57 -8.54
N LEU A 83 7.84 -7.07 -9.40
CA LEU A 83 7.32 -6.29 -10.52
C LEU A 83 6.59 -5.04 -10.03
N LEU A 84 5.72 -5.16 -9.03
CA LEU A 84 4.97 -4.03 -8.48
C LEU A 84 5.91 -3.00 -7.85
N ASN A 85 6.91 -3.44 -7.08
CA ASN A 85 7.89 -2.55 -6.47
C ASN A 85 8.67 -1.75 -7.53
N ILE A 86 9.10 -2.39 -8.63
CA ILE A 86 9.77 -1.68 -9.74
C ILE A 86 8.85 -0.63 -10.37
N LEU A 87 7.56 -0.93 -10.53
CA LEU A 87 6.60 0.02 -11.08
C LEU A 87 6.42 1.22 -10.15
N ASP A 88 6.31 0.99 -8.84
CA ASP A 88 6.17 2.05 -7.84
C ASP A 88 7.42 2.94 -7.78
N GLU A 89 8.62 2.34 -7.79
CA GLU A 89 9.90 3.07 -7.89
C GLU A 89 9.94 3.94 -9.14
N ARG A 90 9.53 3.39 -10.29
CA ARG A 90 9.50 4.14 -11.55
C ARG A 90 8.51 5.30 -11.49
N ILE A 91 7.33 5.11 -10.91
CA ILE A 91 6.32 6.17 -10.73
C ILE A 91 6.88 7.28 -9.84
N ALA A 92 7.54 6.93 -8.74
CA ALA A 92 8.13 7.90 -7.81
C ALA A 92 9.23 8.74 -8.49
N LEU A 93 10.14 8.07 -9.21
CA LEU A 93 11.21 8.75 -9.95
C LEU A 93 10.66 9.69 -11.03
N GLN A 94 9.68 9.23 -11.80
CA GLN A 94 9.07 10.04 -12.85
C GLN A 94 8.29 11.24 -12.28
N SER A 95 7.59 11.06 -11.16
CA SER A 95 6.86 12.14 -10.49
C SER A 95 7.82 13.23 -10.00
N LYS A 96 8.95 12.83 -9.39
CA LYS A 96 10.01 13.76 -8.98
C LYS A 96 10.61 14.51 -10.16
N LEU A 97 10.93 13.79 -11.25
CA LEU A 97 11.46 14.41 -12.47
C LEU A 97 10.49 15.46 -13.04
N ILE A 98 9.20 15.16 -13.08
CA ILE A 98 8.17 16.11 -13.54
C ILE A 98 8.14 17.35 -12.64
N GLU A 99 8.26 17.20 -11.32
CA GLU A 99 8.29 18.32 -10.38
C GLU A 99 9.53 19.21 -10.60
N ASP A 100 10.71 18.60 -10.73
CA ASP A 100 11.97 19.31 -10.95
C ASP A 100 11.95 20.07 -12.29
N LEU A 101 11.43 19.45 -13.35
CA LEU A 101 11.25 20.10 -14.65
C LEU A 101 10.27 21.27 -14.60
N LYS A 102 9.18 21.17 -13.83
CA LYS A 102 8.24 22.28 -13.62
C LYS A 102 8.91 23.45 -12.91
N LYS A 103 9.71 23.18 -11.85
CA LYS A 103 10.47 24.21 -11.14
C LYS A 103 11.48 24.90 -12.04
N LEU A 104 12.25 24.14 -12.81
CA LEU A 104 13.23 24.66 -13.75
C LEU A 104 12.57 25.55 -14.82
N LYS A 105 11.47 25.09 -15.42
CA LYS A 105 10.69 25.87 -16.38
C LYS A 105 10.23 27.21 -15.79
N SER A 106 9.72 27.18 -14.55
CA SER A 106 9.27 28.39 -13.85
C SER A 106 10.41 29.39 -13.65
N ALA A 107 11.56 28.93 -13.15
CA ALA A 107 12.73 29.77 -12.91
C ALA A 107 13.27 30.42 -14.20
N ILE A 108 13.34 29.65 -15.30
CA ILE A 108 13.77 30.19 -16.61
C ILE A 108 12.78 31.25 -17.11
N THR A 109 11.48 31.01 -16.95
CA THR A 109 10.44 31.95 -17.39
C THR A 109 10.53 33.27 -16.62
N GLU A 110 10.71 33.20 -15.30
CA GLU A 110 10.89 34.38 -14.45
C GLU A 110 12.15 35.16 -14.85
N LEU A 111 13.27 34.48 -15.08
CA LEU A 111 14.53 35.11 -15.49
C LEU A 111 14.44 35.81 -16.86
N LEU A 112 13.68 35.26 -17.81
CA LEU A 112 13.60 35.78 -19.17
C LEU A 112 12.55 36.89 -19.36
N PHE A 113 11.45 36.86 -18.60
CA PHE A 113 10.28 37.72 -18.86
C PHE A 113 9.90 38.66 -17.72
N ASN A 114 10.43 38.44 -16.51
CA ASN A 114 10.13 39.29 -15.34
C ASN A 114 11.35 40.10 -14.86
N ASN A 115 12.40 40.19 -15.69
CA ASN A 115 13.49 41.17 -15.56
C ASN A 115 13.22 42.39 -16.43
#